data_AF-A0A662EPA0-F1
#
_entry.id   AF-A0A662EPA0-F1
#
_cell.length_a   1.000
_cell.length_b   1.000
_cell.length_c   1.000
_cell.angle_alpha   90.00
_cell.angle_beta   90.00
_cell.angle_gamma   90.00
#
_symmetry.space_group_name_H-M   'P 1'
#
loop_
_entity.id
_entity.type
_entity.pdbx_description
1 polymer ?
#
loop_
_entity_poly.entity_id
_entity_poly.type
_entity_poly.pdbx_seq_one_letter_code
_entity_poly.pdbx_strand_id
1 'polypeptide(L)'
;MERKIDLPIDEAGVRELRMGDILYLTGSIFTARDEAHLLMLEAHDSGQALPFDPSRMALFHCGPVIAGSDPDWRVIAAGPTTSIRMELFEDRFLEAFRPRIVIGKGGMAEKTQAALERVGAVYAHYTGGAGALAAGRISRVEGVHWLDRLGMPEAVWIFSVKE
;
A
#
# COMPACT_ATOMS: atom_id res chain seq x y z
N MET A 1 -4.20 18.09 -10.77
CA MET A 1 -3.33 18.02 -11.98
C MET A 1 -2.79 16.60 -12.09
N GLU A 2 -2.30 16.17 -13.26
CA GLU A 2 -1.61 14.87 -13.37
C GLU A 2 -0.19 14.98 -12.81
N ARG A 3 0.22 14.00 -12.01
CA ARG A 3 1.54 13.92 -11.38
C ARG A 3 2.13 12.52 -11.63
N LYS A 4 3.30 12.46 -12.24
CA LYS A 4 4.08 11.23 -12.36
C LYS A 4 5.04 11.17 -11.18
N ILE A 5 4.98 10.09 -10.41
CA ILE A 5 5.72 9.93 -9.16
C ILE A 5 6.59 8.68 -9.26
N ASP A 6 7.89 8.87 -9.16
CA ASP A 6 8.83 7.77 -8.97
C ASP A 6 8.95 7.47 -7.47
N LEU A 7 8.79 6.20 -7.11
CA LEU A 7 8.95 5.71 -5.75
C LEU A 7 10.40 5.24 -5.52
N PRO A 8 10.98 5.52 -4.34
CA PRO A 8 10.36 6.20 -3.21
C PRO A 8 10.30 7.72 -3.38
N ILE A 9 9.13 8.29 -3.05
CA ILE A 9 8.97 9.73 -2.89
C ILE A 9 9.32 10.13 -1.45
N ASP A 10 9.98 11.27 -1.28
CA ASP A 10 10.30 11.80 0.04
C ASP A 10 9.17 12.68 0.60
N GLU A 11 9.35 13.14 1.84
CA GLU A 11 8.34 13.97 2.50
C GLU A 11 8.14 15.32 1.80
N ALA A 12 9.23 15.92 1.30
CA ALA A 12 9.15 17.20 0.59
C ALA A 12 8.28 17.07 -0.66
N GLY A 13 8.51 16.04 -1.48
CA GLY A 13 7.72 15.77 -2.67
C GLY A 13 6.25 15.50 -2.36
N VAL A 14 5.94 14.75 -1.29
CA VAL A 14 4.55 14.51 -0.91
C VAL A 14 3.84 15.79 -0.45
N ARG A 15 4.51 16.69 0.27
CA ARG A 15 3.92 17.95 0.74
C ARG A 15 3.60 18.95 -0.39
N GLU A 16 4.16 18.74 -1.57
CA GLU A 16 3.81 19.48 -2.79
C GLU A 16 2.54 18.95 -3.49
N LEU A 17 2.04 17.79 -3.10
CA LEU A 17 0.80 17.26 -3.65
C LEU A 17 -0.40 18.05 -3.13
N ARG A 18 -1.44 18.14 -3.96
CA ARG A 18 -2.69 18.83 -3.63
C ARG A 18 -3.87 17.89 -3.82
N MET A 19 -4.93 18.14 -3.04
CA MET A 19 -6.21 17.45 -3.22
C MET A 19 -6.68 17.59 -4.67
N GLY A 20 -7.10 16.49 -5.27
CA GLY A 20 -7.51 16.43 -6.69
C GLY A 20 -6.35 16.21 -7.69
N ASP A 21 -5.12 16.06 -7.23
CA ASP A 21 -4.05 15.54 -8.08
C ASP A 21 -4.30 14.06 -8.44
N ILE A 22 -4.02 13.72 -9.69
CA ILE A 22 -4.08 12.36 -10.24
C ILE A 22 -2.65 11.83 -10.24
N LEU A 23 -2.39 10.77 -9.48
CA LEU A 23 -1.05 10.22 -9.31
C LEU A 23 -0.86 9.00 -10.20
N TYR A 24 0.21 9.01 -11.00
CA TYR A 24 0.72 7.85 -11.73
C TYR A 24 2.01 7.40 -11.07
N LEU A 25 2.07 6.17 -10.58
CA LEU A 25 3.17 5.69 -9.75
C LEU A 25 4.09 4.77 -10.56
N THR A 26 5.40 4.96 -10.42
CA THR A 26 6.41 4.03 -10.95
C THR A 26 7.34 3.62 -9.82
N GLY A 27 7.54 2.32 -9.61
CA GLY A 27 8.39 1.78 -8.55
C GLY A 27 7.67 0.71 -7.72
N SER A 28 8.11 0.52 -6.47
CA SER A 28 7.61 -0.58 -5.62
C SER A 28 6.43 -0.15 -4.73
N ILE A 29 5.40 -0.97 -4.71
CA ILE A 29 4.26 -0.88 -3.78
C ILE A 29 4.15 -2.18 -3.00
N PHE A 30 3.57 -2.13 -1.80
CA PHE A 30 3.27 -3.33 -1.03
C PHE A 30 1.80 -3.38 -0.63
N THR A 31 1.22 -4.57 -0.61
CA THR A 31 -0.15 -4.77 -0.14
C THR A 31 -0.17 -4.99 1.35
N ALA A 32 -1.09 -4.34 2.06
CA ALA A 32 -1.44 -4.74 3.42
C ALA A 32 -2.92 -4.42 3.67
N ARG A 33 -3.58 -5.32 4.40
CA ARG A 33 -4.97 -5.16 4.87
C ARG A 33 -5.02 -5.46 6.36
N ASP A 34 -6.21 -5.76 6.85
CA ASP A 34 -6.57 -5.89 8.25
C ASP A 34 -5.57 -6.73 9.06
N GLU A 35 -5.28 -7.96 8.63
CA GLU A 35 -4.39 -8.87 9.39
C GLU A 35 -2.91 -8.52 9.23
N ALA A 36 -2.49 -8.12 8.03
CA ALA A 36 -1.11 -7.70 7.77
C ALA A 36 -0.72 -6.45 8.57
N HIS A 37 -1.62 -5.47 8.72
CA HIS A 37 -1.34 -4.28 9.52
C HIS A 37 -1.12 -4.63 10.99
N LEU A 38 -1.98 -5.48 11.56
CA LEU A 38 -1.85 -5.95 12.93
C LEU A 38 -0.54 -6.72 13.14
N LEU A 39 -0.21 -7.64 12.23
CA LEU A 39 1.02 -8.42 12.31
C LEU A 39 2.27 -7.53 12.21
N MET A 40 2.27 -6.56 11.29
CA MET A 40 3.39 -5.61 11.16
C MET A 40 3.53 -4.77 12.43
N LEU A 41 2.44 -4.22 12.96
CA LEU A 41 2.45 -3.46 14.21
C LEU A 41 2.93 -4.30 15.40
N GLU A 42 2.51 -5.56 15.51
CA GLU A 42 3.01 -6.49 16.53
C GLU A 42 4.53 -6.70 16.42
N ALA A 43 5.05 -6.86 15.20
CA ALA A 43 6.49 -6.96 14.96
C ALA A 43 7.21 -5.66 15.38
N HIS A 44 6.66 -4.48 15.05
CA HIS A 44 7.22 -3.19 15.47
C HIS A 44 7.23 -3.02 16.99
N ASP A 45 6.09 -3.29 17.65
CA ASP A 45 5.93 -3.16 19.10
C ASP A 45 6.87 -4.12 19.87
N SER A 46 7.24 -5.25 19.26
CA SER A 46 8.19 -6.22 19.81
C SER A 46 9.66 -5.98 19.40
N GLY A 47 9.94 -4.89 18.67
CA GLY A 47 11.29 -4.54 18.21
C GLY A 47 11.85 -5.47 17.14
N GLN A 48 10.99 -6.25 16.46
CA GLN A 48 11.36 -7.13 15.37
C GLN A 48 11.45 -6.35 14.05
N ALA A 49 12.52 -6.58 13.30
CA ALA A 49 12.68 -6.00 11.97
C ALA A 49 11.73 -6.66 10.97
N LEU A 50 11.14 -5.85 10.09
CA LEU A 50 10.38 -6.36 8.94
C LEU A 50 11.33 -6.84 7.83
N PRO A 51 10.90 -7.80 6.99
CA PRO A 51 11.73 -8.31 5.89
C PRO A 51 11.86 -7.33 4.71
N PHE A 52 11.20 -6.17 4.76
CA PHE A 52 11.26 -5.09 3.79
C PHE A 52 11.10 -3.74 4.50
N ASP A 53 11.40 -2.64 3.82
CA ASP A 53 11.25 -1.27 4.35
C ASP A 53 10.00 -0.58 3.75
N PRO A 54 8.89 -0.48 4.51
CA PRO A 54 7.66 0.15 4.01
C PRO A 54 7.81 1.63 3.67
N SER A 55 8.79 2.34 4.27
CA SER A 55 9.00 3.77 4.02
C SER A 55 9.51 4.06 2.60
N ARG A 56 9.98 3.02 1.89
CA ARG A 56 10.51 3.09 0.53
C ARG A 56 9.46 2.76 -0.54
N MET A 57 8.21 2.53 -0.13
CA MET A 57 7.14 2.03 -1.00
C MET A 57 5.82 2.76 -0.75
N ALA A 58 4.86 2.61 -1.66
CA ALA A 58 3.47 2.97 -1.38
C ALA A 58 2.72 1.78 -0.76
N LEU A 59 1.91 2.06 0.26
CA LEU A 59 1.00 1.10 0.85
C LEU A 59 -0.24 0.98 -0.04
N PHE A 60 -0.61 -0.25 -0.40
CA PHE A 60 -1.82 -0.52 -1.16
C PHE A 60 -2.78 -1.40 -0.36
N HIS A 61 -3.92 -0.83 0.02
CA HIS A 61 -5.04 -1.55 0.61
C HIS A 61 -5.69 -2.43 -0.46
N CYS A 62 -5.15 -3.64 -0.64
CA CYS A 62 -5.52 -4.56 -1.70
C CYS A 62 -5.45 -6.00 -1.20
N GLY A 63 -6.45 -6.80 -1.56
CA GLY A 63 -6.38 -8.25 -1.47
C GLY A 63 -6.24 -8.79 -2.89
N PRO A 64 -5.01 -9.01 -3.39
CA PRO A 64 -4.82 -9.41 -4.76
C PRO A 64 -5.24 -10.86 -4.98
N VAL A 65 -5.66 -11.17 -6.21
CA VAL A 65 -5.85 -12.54 -6.68
C VAL A 65 -4.64 -12.88 -7.54
N ILE A 66 -3.87 -13.85 -7.09
CA ILE A 66 -2.63 -14.28 -7.74
C ILE A 66 -2.79 -15.73 -8.20
N ALA A 67 -2.29 -16.04 -9.40
CA ALA A 67 -2.17 -17.41 -9.89
C ALA A 67 -0.69 -17.79 -9.98
N GLY A 68 -0.41 -19.10 -9.91
CA GLY A 68 0.95 -19.64 -9.99
C GLY A 68 1.55 -19.88 -8.61
N SER A 69 2.87 -20.02 -8.60
CA SER A 69 3.72 -20.17 -7.42
C SER A 69 5.05 -19.50 -7.70
N ASP A 70 5.89 -19.30 -6.69
CA ASP A 70 7.24 -18.78 -6.88
C ASP A 70 8.03 -19.66 -7.88
N PRO A 71 8.71 -19.09 -8.90
CA PRO A 71 8.82 -17.66 -9.27
C PRO A 71 7.78 -17.15 -10.27
N ASP A 72 6.89 -18.00 -10.76
CA ASP A 72 5.93 -17.76 -11.85
C ASP A 72 4.60 -17.15 -11.37
N TRP A 73 4.66 -16.15 -10.48
CA TRP A 73 3.46 -15.46 -10.00
C TRP A 73 2.83 -14.58 -11.09
N ARG A 74 1.52 -14.69 -11.27
CA ARG A 74 0.73 -13.86 -12.17
C ARG A 74 -0.41 -13.17 -11.41
N VAL A 75 -0.42 -11.84 -11.45
CA VAL A 75 -1.51 -11.05 -10.88
C VAL A 75 -2.75 -11.12 -11.78
N ILE A 76 -3.83 -11.71 -11.27
CA ILE A 76 -5.12 -11.82 -11.97
C ILE A 76 -5.98 -10.58 -11.71
N ALA A 77 -6.00 -10.11 -10.46
CA ALA A 77 -6.71 -8.90 -10.07
C ALA A 77 -6.02 -8.24 -8.87
N ALA A 78 -5.95 -6.91 -8.87
CA ALA A 78 -5.39 -6.12 -7.77
C ALA A 78 -6.26 -4.87 -7.51
N GLY A 79 -7.52 -5.08 -7.17
CA GLY A 79 -8.44 -3.99 -6.86
C GLY A 79 -8.27 -3.45 -5.43
N PRO A 80 -8.54 -2.15 -5.18
CA PRO A 80 -8.51 -1.61 -3.84
C PRO A 80 -9.62 -2.21 -2.97
N THR A 81 -9.35 -2.32 -1.68
CA THR A 81 -10.34 -2.63 -0.65
C THR A 81 -10.77 -1.35 0.09
N THR A 82 -11.89 -1.41 0.80
CA THR A 82 -12.38 -0.27 1.60
C THR A 82 -11.39 0.06 2.72
N SER A 83 -10.79 1.24 2.67
CA SER A 83 -9.70 1.65 3.57
C SER A 83 -10.16 1.88 5.00
N ILE A 84 -11.40 2.32 5.21
CA ILE A 84 -11.95 2.63 6.55
C ILE A 84 -11.82 1.48 7.57
N ARG A 85 -11.64 0.23 7.12
CA ARG A 85 -11.38 -0.90 8.02
C ARG A 85 -10.05 -0.77 8.77
N MET A 86 -9.07 -0.10 8.16
CA MET A 86 -7.75 0.13 8.75
C MET A 86 -7.71 1.37 9.66
N GLU A 87 -8.76 2.20 9.71
CA GLU A 87 -8.83 3.39 10.56
C GLU A 87 -8.56 3.11 12.06
N LEU A 88 -8.80 1.88 12.51
CA LEU A 88 -8.55 1.46 13.89
C LEU A 88 -7.06 1.50 14.28
N PHE A 89 -6.16 1.44 13.30
CA PHE A 89 -4.72 1.28 13.52
C PHE A 89 -3.83 2.01 12.51
N GLU A 90 -4.37 2.60 11.44
CA GLU A 90 -3.60 3.28 10.39
C GLU A 90 -2.77 4.44 10.93
N ASP A 91 -3.27 5.18 11.91
CA ASP A 91 -2.53 6.28 12.55
C ASP A 91 -1.21 5.80 13.16
N ARG A 92 -1.25 4.70 13.93
CA ARG A 92 -0.07 4.04 14.48
C ARG A 92 0.81 3.44 13.38
N PHE A 93 0.20 2.85 12.36
CA PHE A 93 0.92 2.24 11.24
C PHE A 93 1.74 3.27 10.47
N LEU A 94 1.16 4.43 10.18
CA LEU A 94 1.82 5.55 9.51
C LEU A 94 2.99 6.10 10.33
N GLU A 95 2.85 6.20 11.65
CA GLU A 95 3.94 6.63 12.52
C GLU A 95 5.11 5.64 12.56
N ALA A 96 4.79 4.35 12.66
CA ALA A 96 5.75 3.27 12.78
C ALA A 96 6.54 3.03 11.48
N PHE A 97 5.85 3.00 10.34
CA PHE A 97 6.41 2.51 9.08
C PHE A 97 6.60 3.58 8.01
N ARG A 98 5.93 4.72 8.17
CA ARG A 98 6.07 5.91 7.31
C ARG A 98 5.97 5.68 5.79
N PRO A 99 5.05 4.83 5.26
CA PRO A 99 4.76 4.88 3.84
C PRO A 99 4.24 6.28 3.49
N ARG A 100 4.70 6.82 2.36
CA ARG A 100 4.41 8.21 1.97
C ARG A 100 3.10 8.35 1.18
N ILE A 101 2.63 7.25 0.60
CA ILE A 101 1.38 7.17 -0.14
C ILE A 101 0.62 5.93 0.33
N VAL A 102 -0.64 6.13 0.72
CA VAL A 102 -1.60 5.06 1.01
C VAL A 102 -2.64 5.02 -0.09
N ILE A 103 -2.85 3.86 -0.71
CA ILE A 103 -3.75 3.66 -1.85
C ILE A 103 -4.92 2.78 -1.40
N GLY A 104 -6.16 3.17 -1.69
CA GLY A 104 -7.32 2.33 -1.41
C GLY A 104 -8.64 2.93 -1.91
N LYS A 105 -9.78 2.46 -1.40
CA LYS A 105 -11.10 3.03 -1.75
C LYS A 105 -11.93 3.39 -0.51
N GLY A 106 -12.94 4.24 -0.69
CA GLY A 106 -13.89 4.61 0.35
C GLY A 106 -13.42 5.67 1.36
N GLY A 107 -12.13 6.01 1.37
CA GLY A 107 -11.57 7.02 2.27
C GLY A 107 -11.29 6.49 3.68
N MET A 108 -10.83 7.41 4.54
CA MET A 108 -10.40 7.19 5.93
C MET A 108 -11.01 8.28 6.81
N ALA A 109 -10.88 8.17 8.14
CA ALA A 109 -11.43 9.15 9.08
C ALA A 109 -10.33 10.03 9.71
N GLU A 110 -10.74 10.78 10.75
CA GLU A 110 -9.97 11.88 11.32
C GLU A 110 -8.62 11.46 11.92
N LYS A 111 -8.48 10.24 12.46
CA LYS A 111 -7.20 9.80 13.05
C LYS A 111 -6.16 9.61 11.96
N THR A 112 -6.55 8.92 10.89
CA THR A 112 -5.69 8.75 9.72
C THR A 112 -5.36 10.09 9.09
N GLN A 113 -6.35 10.98 8.92
CA GLN A 113 -6.11 12.31 8.37
C GLN A 113 -5.05 13.08 9.17
N ALA A 114 -5.19 13.12 10.50
CA ALA A 114 -4.23 13.79 11.37
C ALA A 114 -2.83 13.14 11.32
N ALA A 115 -2.77 11.81 11.19
CA ALA A 115 -1.51 11.07 11.04
C ALA A 115 -0.81 11.38 9.72
N LEU A 116 -1.55 11.39 8.60
CA LEU A 116 -1.03 11.74 7.27
C LEU A 116 -0.39 13.14 7.28
N GLU A 117 -1.03 14.13 7.91
CA GLU A 117 -0.47 15.48 8.04
C GLU A 117 0.83 15.50 8.87
N ARG A 118 0.82 14.80 10.00
CA ARG A 118 1.96 14.73 10.94
C ARG A 118 3.17 14.06 10.30
N VAL A 119 2.98 12.94 9.59
CA VAL A 119 4.09 12.18 8.99
C VAL A 119 4.46 12.66 7.59
N GLY A 120 3.66 13.54 6.96
CA GLY A 120 3.87 13.99 5.59
C GLY A 120 3.61 12.88 4.58
N ALA A 121 2.40 12.30 4.63
CA ALA A 121 1.91 11.27 3.73
C ALA A 121 0.57 11.70 3.11
N VAL A 122 0.15 11.02 2.04
CA VAL A 122 -1.15 11.26 1.38
C VAL A 122 -1.95 9.99 1.21
N TYR A 123 -3.27 10.14 1.18
CA TYR A 123 -4.19 9.09 0.76
C TYR A 123 -4.60 9.28 -0.71
N ALA A 124 -4.32 8.28 -1.54
CA ALA A 124 -4.71 8.21 -2.93
C ALA A 124 -5.94 7.29 -3.09
N HIS A 125 -7.07 7.86 -3.49
CA HIS A 125 -8.27 7.09 -3.79
C HIS A 125 -8.14 6.43 -5.16
N TYR A 126 -8.06 5.10 -5.19
CA TYR A 126 -8.10 4.33 -6.43
C TYR A 126 -9.54 4.12 -6.89
N THR A 127 -9.82 4.35 -8.17
CA THR A 127 -11.16 4.21 -8.74
C THR A 127 -11.63 2.75 -8.66
N GLY A 128 -12.62 2.48 -7.80
CA GLY A 128 -13.17 1.15 -7.60
C GLY A 128 -13.79 0.56 -8.87
N GLY A 129 -13.79 -0.78 -8.99
CA GLY A 129 -14.40 -1.51 -10.11
C GLY A 129 -13.45 -1.87 -11.26
N ALA A 130 -12.20 -1.40 -11.21
CA ALA A 130 -11.19 -1.62 -12.26
C ALA A 130 -10.02 -2.53 -11.80
N GLY A 131 -10.27 -3.50 -10.91
CA GLY A 131 -9.20 -4.33 -10.32
C GLY A 131 -8.40 -5.19 -11.32
N ALA A 132 -9.03 -5.61 -12.42
CA ALA A 132 -8.33 -6.30 -13.52
C ALA A 132 -7.46 -5.33 -14.35
N LEU A 133 -7.88 -4.06 -14.50
CA LEU A 133 -7.08 -3.03 -15.16
C LEU A 133 -5.87 -2.64 -14.30
N ALA A 134 -6.04 -2.59 -12.97
CA ALA A 134 -4.96 -2.38 -12.01
C ALA A 134 -3.88 -3.48 -12.14
N ALA A 135 -4.30 -4.74 -12.29
CA ALA A 135 -3.38 -5.86 -12.50
C ALA A 135 -2.52 -5.68 -13.76
N GLY A 136 -3.06 -5.06 -14.82
CA GLY A 136 -2.30 -4.74 -16.03
C GLY A 136 -1.20 -3.69 -15.86
N ARG A 137 -1.18 -2.96 -14.74
CA ARG A 137 -0.12 -1.99 -14.39
C ARG A 137 0.95 -2.56 -13.46
N ILE A 138 0.72 -3.75 -12.93
CA ILE A 138 1.73 -4.49 -12.15
C ILE A 138 2.63 -5.23 -13.14
N SER A 139 3.89 -4.80 -13.19
CA SER A 139 4.89 -5.34 -14.11
C SER A 139 5.57 -6.60 -13.56
N ARG A 140 5.70 -6.72 -12.23
CA ARG A 140 6.37 -7.85 -11.57
C ARG A 140 5.91 -8.02 -10.12
N VAL A 141 5.82 -9.28 -9.68
CA VAL A 141 5.79 -9.64 -8.25
C VAL A 141 7.23 -9.76 -7.76
N GLU A 142 7.64 -8.88 -6.86
CA GLU A 142 9.01 -8.85 -6.33
C GLU A 142 9.18 -9.76 -5.11
N GLY A 143 8.09 -10.02 -4.39
CA GLY A 143 8.10 -10.90 -3.23
C GLY A 143 6.73 -11.02 -2.60
N VAL A 144 6.61 -12.00 -1.71
CA VAL A 144 5.44 -12.21 -0.86
C VAL A 144 5.90 -12.59 0.55
N HIS A 145 5.25 -12.03 1.56
CA HIS A 145 5.55 -12.29 2.96
C HIS A 145 4.31 -12.80 3.70
N TRP A 146 4.54 -13.76 4.60
CA TRP A 146 3.52 -14.40 5.44
C TRP A 146 2.40 -15.10 4.67
N LEU A 147 2.66 -15.57 3.44
CA LEU A 147 1.67 -16.27 2.60
C LEU A 147 1.03 -17.47 3.29
N ASP A 148 1.83 -18.32 3.94
CA ASP A 148 1.33 -19.52 4.63
C ASP A 148 0.53 -19.19 5.90
N ARG A 149 0.78 -18.02 6.50
CA ARG A 149 0.13 -17.58 7.75
C ARG A 149 -1.16 -16.82 7.51
N LEU A 150 -1.15 -15.89 6.55
CA LEU A 150 -2.26 -14.96 6.28
C LEU A 150 -3.11 -15.40 5.09
N GLY A 151 -2.59 -16.29 4.25
CA GLY A 151 -3.22 -16.65 2.98
C GLY A 151 -3.07 -15.55 1.93
N MET A 152 -3.36 -15.91 0.67
CA MET A 152 -3.13 -15.07 -0.51
C MET A 152 -3.64 -13.62 -0.40
N PRO A 153 -4.88 -13.33 0.03
CA PRO A 153 -5.40 -11.98 -0.05
C PRO A 153 -4.99 -11.09 1.14
N GLU A 154 -4.48 -11.65 2.24
CA GLU A 154 -4.01 -10.87 3.41
C GLU A 154 -2.47 -10.82 3.48
N ALA A 155 -1.77 -11.73 2.80
CA ALA A 155 -0.32 -11.70 2.68
C ALA A 155 0.19 -10.36 2.14
N VAL A 156 1.41 -10.00 2.52
CA VAL A 156 2.05 -8.79 2.01
C VAL A 156 2.76 -9.13 0.71
N TRP A 157 2.18 -8.66 -0.40
CA TRP A 157 2.78 -8.75 -1.72
C TRP A 157 3.54 -7.48 -2.03
N ILE A 158 4.74 -7.62 -2.60
CA ILE A 158 5.52 -6.50 -3.12
C ILE A 158 5.42 -6.54 -4.64
N PHE A 159 4.97 -5.45 -5.23
CA PHE A 159 4.79 -5.30 -6.67
C PHE A 159 5.64 -4.17 -7.21
N SER A 160 6.21 -4.39 -8.39
CA SER A 160 6.76 -3.32 -9.23
C SER A 160 5.67 -2.83 -10.18
N VAL A 161 5.31 -1.55 -10.11
CA VAL A 161 4.27 -0.93 -10.93
C VAL A 161 4.82 0.15 -11.85
N LYS A 162 4.10 0.43 -12.92
CA LYS A 162 4.41 1.51 -13.85
C LYS A 162 3.13 2.17 -14.38
N GLU A 163 2.98 3.44 -14.05
CA GLU A 163 1.90 4.36 -14.48
C GLU A 163 0.50 3.77 -14.33
#